data_AF-A0A1G3XR62-F1
#
_entry.id   AF-A0A1G3XR62-F1
#
_cell.length_a   1.000
_cell.length_b   1.000
_cell.length_c   1.000
_cell.angle_alpha   90.00
_cell.angle_beta   90.00
_cell.angle_gamma   90.00
#
_symmetry.space_group_name_H-M   'P 1'
#
loop_
_entity.id
_entity.type
_entity.pdbx_description
1 polymer ?
#
loop_
_entity_poly.entity_id
_entity_poly.type
_entity_poly.pdbx_seq_one_letter_code
_entity_poly.pdbx_strand_id
1 'polypeptide(L)'
;MAEEAGDKELEYLRAKKMLELRRKIAAAEKPKPKEVSNRDILVSKLRDRGLEVLETAEKYYPEKTALIIEKLAEALKNGSITGPISGGELYWLFRQLGMPLNI
;
A
#
# COMPACT_ATOMS: atom_id res chain seq x y z
N MET A 1 58.59 15.96 -17.01
CA MET A 1 57.50 15.11 -17.56
C MET A 1 56.94 14.30 -16.40
N ALA A 2 56.19 14.94 -15.51
CA ALA A 2 55.77 14.35 -14.23
C ALA A 2 54.52 15.05 -13.70
N GLU A 3 53.45 15.12 -14.48
CA GLU A 3 52.16 15.65 -13.98
C GLU A 3 50.92 14.84 -14.40
N GLU A 4 51.03 13.80 -15.23
CA GLU A 4 49.83 13.10 -15.74
C GLU A 4 49.33 11.93 -14.85
N ALA A 5 49.96 11.67 -13.71
CA ALA A 5 49.61 10.54 -12.84
C ALA A 5 48.60 10.87 -11.72
N GLY A 6 48.53 12.14 -11.29
CA GLY A 6 47.67 12.56 -10.17
C GLY A 6 46.19 12.63 -10.54
N ASP A 7 45.88 13.11 -11.75
CA ASP A 7 44.49 13.32 -12.20
C ASP A 7 43.74 12.02 -12.49
N LYS A 8 44.42 11.03 -13.10
CA LYS A 8 43.80 9.73 -13.45
C LYS A 8 43.43 8.91 -12.20
N GLU A 9 44.24 8.99 -11.15
CA GLU A 9 43.97 8.30 -9.89
C GLU A 9 42.77 8.95 -9.16
N LEU A 10 42.64 10.28 -9.25
CA LEU A 10 41.52 11.04 -8.70
C LEU A 10 40.19 10.71 -9.40
N GLU A 11 40.20 10.57 -10.73
CA GLU A 11 39.03 10.19 -11.51
C GLU A 11 38.56 8.77 -11.21
N TYR A 12 39.48 7.82 -11.06
CA TYR A 12 39.14 6.44 -10.70
C TYR A 12 38.49 6.34 -9.30
N LEU A 13 39.01 7.11 -8.34
CA LEU A 13 38.44 7.21 -6.99
C LEU A 13 37.04 7.84 -6.99
N ARG A 14 36.79 8.87 -7.81
CA ARG A 14 35.47 9.49 -7.96
C ARG A 14 34.46 8.55 -8.60
N ALA A 15 34.85 7.82 -9.65
CA ALA A 15 33.99 6.87 -10.33
C ALA A 15 33.53 5.73 -9.40
N LYS A 16 34.45 5.21 -8.59
CA LYS A 16 34.14 4.16 -7.61
C LYS A 16 33.15 4.66 -6.54
N LYS A 17 33.36 5.88 -6.04
CA LYS A 17 32.52 6.49 -5.01
C LYS A 17 31.11 6.85 -5.51
N MET A 18 30.98 7.29 -6.77
CA MET A 18 29.68 7.49 -7.41
C MET A 18 28.89 6.19 -7.56
N LEU A 19 29.56 5.07 -7.89
CA LEU A 19 28.90 3.78 -8.03
C LEU A 19 28.37 3.26 -6.68
N GLU A 20 29.14 3.45 -5.61
CA GLU A 20 28.72 3.09 -4.24
C GLU A 20 27.52 3.95 -3.77
N LEU A 21 27.51 5.25 -4.09
CA LEU A 21 26.39 6.14 -3.79
C LEU A 21 25.13 5.74 -4.59
N ARG A 22 25.26 5.47 -5.89
CA ARG A 22 24.15 4.96 -6.72
C ARG A 22 23.57 3.65 -6.19
N ARG A 23 24.43 2.72 -5.74
CA ARG A 23 23.99 1.45 -5.13
C ARG A 23 23.25 1.66 -3.80
N LYS A 24 23.68 2.61 -2.97
CA LYS A 24 23.01 2.92 -1.69
C LYS A 24 21.63 3.55 -1.90
N ILE A 25 21.47 4.40 -2.90
CA ILE A 25 20.18 5.01 -3.24
C ILE A 25 19.22 3.94 -3.80
N ALA A 26 19.70 3.10 -4.73
CA ALA A 26 18.90 1.99 -5.28
C ALA A 26 18.54 0.91 -4.25
N ALA A 27 19.33 0.74 -3.19
CA ALA A 27 19.02 -0.18 -2.09
C ALA A 27 17.97 0.37 -1.11
N ALA A 28 17.85 1.69 -0.99
CA ALA A 28 16.80 2.36 -0.22
C ALA A 28 15.44 2.36 -0.96
N GLU A 29 15.47 2.28 -2.29
CA GLU A 29 14.31 2.11 -3.17
C GLU A 29 13.97 0.65 -3.47
N LYS A 30 14.41 -0.32 -2.66
CA LYS A 30 13.74 -1.62 -2.69
C LYS A 30 12.32 -1.38 -2.20
N PRO A 31 11.27 -1.57 -3.03
CA PRO A 31 9.92 -1.62 -2.50
C PRO A 31 9.96 -2.77 -1.50
N LYS A 32 9.88 -2.44 -0.21
CA LYS A 32 9.55 -3.44 0.81
C LYS A 32 8.37 -4.20 0.20
N PRO A 33 8.39 -5.55 0.15
CA PRO A 33 7.19 -6.28 -0.19
C PRO A 33 6.14 -5.72 0.75
N LYS A 34 5.21 -4.91 0.22
CA LYS A 34 4.10 -4.38 0.99
C LYS A 34 3.39 -5.65 1.40
N GLU A 35 3.58 -6.06 2.65
CA GLU A 35 2.72 -7.06 3.26
C GLU A 35 1.31 -6.64 2.88
N VAL A 36 0.64 -7.49 2.11
CA VAL A 36 -0.64 -7.14 1.50
C VAL A 36 -1.59 -6.92 2.67
N SER A 37 -1.80 -5.66 3.03
CA SER A 37 -2.62 -5.32 4.19
C SER A 37 -4.02 -5.86 3.99
N ASN A 38 -4.70 -6.21 5.08
CA ASN A 38 -6.10 -6.64 5.05
C ASN A 38 -6.98 -5.68 4.23
N ARG A 39 -6.69 -4.38 4.33
CA ARG A 39 -7.29 -3.32 3.51
C ARG A 39 -7.07 -3.53 2.01
N ASP A 40 -5.85 -3.84 1.57
CA ASP A 40 -5.50 -4.01 0.16
C ASP A 40 -6.22 -5.21 -0.46
N ILE A 41 -6.33 -6.31 0.31
CA ILE A 41 -7.11 -7.50 -0.06
C ILE A 41 -8.58 -7.14 -0.28
N LEU A 42 -9.16 -6.36 0.65
CA LEU A 42 -10.53 -5.90 0.56
C LEU A 42 -10.72 -5.00 -0.66
N VAL A 43 -9.87 -3.98 -0.82
CA VAL A 43 -9.92 -3.00 -1.91
C VAL A 43 -9.82 -3.67 -3.28
N SER A 44 -8.98 -4.69 -3.42
CA SER A 44 -8.87 -5.48 -4.65
C SER A 44 -10.17 -6.21 -5.03
N LYS A 45 -11.07 -6.45 -4.06
CA LYS A 45 -12.38 -7.08 -4.27
C LYS A 45 -13.53 -6.09 -4.36
N LEU A 46 -13.32 -4.82 -4.06
CA LEU A 46 -14.35 -3.78 -4.16
C LEU A 46 -14.66 -3.43 -5.61
N ARG A 47 -15.94 -3.15 -5.89
CA ARG A 47 -16.42 -2.62 -7.17
C ARG A 47 -17.33 -1.42 -6.97
N ASP A 48 -17.58 -0.71 -8.08
CA ASP A 48 -18.41 0.50 -8.12
C ASP A 48 -17.85 1.54 -7.14
N ARG A 49 -18.69 2.18 -6.33
CA ARG A 49 -18.30 3.13 -5.27
C ARG A 49 -17.84 2.45 -3.98
N GLY A 50 -17.38 1.20 -4.04
CA GLY A 50 -16.93 0.45 -2.86
C GLY A 50 -15.74 1.12 -2.16
N LEU A 51 -14.80 1.67 -2.93
CA LEU A 51 -13.67 2.41 -2.35
C LEU A 51 -14.14 3.66 -1.62
N GLU A 52 -15.00 4.48 -2.23
CA GLU A 52 -15.58 5.69 -1.60
C GLU A 52 -16.32 5.36 -0.29
N VAL A 53 -17.10 4.28 -0.28
CA VAL A 53 -17.81 3.82 0.91
C VAL A 53 -16.83 3.43 2.00
N LEU A 54 -15.77 2.68 1.66
CA LEU A 54 -14.75 2.28 2.61
C LEU A 54 -14.01 3.50 3.18
N GLU A 55 -13.58 4.43 2.33
CA GLU A 55 -12.87 5.64 2.75
C GLU A 55 -13.75 6.54 3.64
N THR A 56 -15.03 6.65 3.30
CA THR A 56 -16.02 7.35 4.11
C THR A 56 -16.18 6.67 5.48
N ALA A 57 -16.27 5.34 5.50
CA ALA A 57 -16.34 4.58 6.74
C ALA A 57 -15.07 4.74 7.59
N GLU A 58 -13.88 4.74 6.98
CA GLU A 58 -12.60 4.98 7.66
C GLU A 58 -12.56 6.41 8.24
N LYS A 59 -13.12 7.39 7.53
CA LYS A 59 -13.16 8.79 7.98
C LYS A 59 -14.10 9.02 9.16
N TYR A 60 -15.31 8.48 9.10
CA TYR A 60 -16.34 8.71 10.14
C TYR A 60 -16.24 7.72 11.30
N TYR A 61 -15.77 6.49 11.05
CA TYR A 61 -15.74 5.40 12.02
C TYR A 61 -14.42 4.62 11.98
N PRO A 62 -13.25 5.25 12.16
CA PRO A 62 -11.94 4.60 11.97
C PRO A 62 -11.76 3.32 12.78
N GLU A 63 -12.12 3.33 14.07
CA GLU A 63 -11.95 2.17 14.96
C GLU A 63 -12.86 0.99 14.58
N LYS A 64 -14.14 1.28 14.29
CA LYS A 64 -15.11 0.24 13.90
C LYS A 64 -14.82 -0.29 12.50
N THR A 65 -14.44 0.60 11.59
CA THR A 65 -14.10 0.25 10.20
C THR A 65 -12.85 -0.61 10.16
N ALA A 66 -11.83 -0.36 11.00
CA ALA A 66 -10.66 -1.22 11.11
C ALA A 66 -11.05 -2.68 11.45
N LEU A 67 -11.89 -2.87 12.48
CA LEU A 67 -12.42 -4.18 12.85
C LEU A 67 -13.20 -4.86 11.71
N ILE A 68 -13.99 -4.10 10.96
CA ILE A 68 -14.77 -4.61 9.82
C ILE A 68 -13.84 -4.99 8.66
N ILE A 69 -12.82 -4.19 8.37
CA ILE A 69 -11.80 -4.50 7.36
C ILE A 69 -11.09 -5.80 7.71
N GLU A 70 -10.71 -5.99 8.97
CA GLU A 70 -10.08 -7.24 9.42
C GLU A 70 -11.02 -8.42 9.21
N LYS A 71 -12.28 -8.33 9.66
CA LYS A 71 -13.27 -9.41 9.51
C LYS A 71 -13.58 -9.75 8.06
N LEU A 72 -13.72 -8.73 7.21
CA LEU A 72 -13.97 -8.93 5.78
C LEU A 72 -12.74 -9.51 5.09
N ALA A 73 -11.54 -9.06 5.42
CA ALA A 73 -10.31 -9.63 4.89
C ALA A 73 -10.11 -11.08 5.34
N GLU A 74 -10.41 -11.41 6.60
CA GLU A 74 -10.43 -12.80 7.09
C GLU A 74 -11.44 -13.65 6.30
N ALA A 75 -12.66 -13.14 6.07
CA ALA A 75 -13.68 -13.83 5.29
C ALA A 75 -13.27 -14.05 3.83
N LEU A 76 -12.57 -13.09 3.22
CA LEU A 76 -11.98 -13.22 1.89
C LEU A 76 -10.84 -14.25 1.86
N LYS A 77 -9.96 -14.24 2.87
CA LYS A 77 -8.85 -15.20 3.00
C LYS A 77 -9.35 -16.64 3.19
N ASN A 78 -10.38 -16.82 4.00
CA ASN A 78 -10.98 -18.13 4.28
C ASN A 78 -11.90 -18.62 3.14
N GLY A 79 -12.15 -17.80 2.12
CA GLY A 79 -13.01 -18.15 0.98
C GLY A 79 -14.51 -18.09 1.28
N SER A 80 -14.92 -17.64 2.46
CA SER A 80 -16.33 -17.40 2.80
C SER A 80 -16.96 -16.35 1.89
N ILE A 81 -16.16 -15.38 1.46
CA ILE A 81 -16.53 -14.39 0.45
C ILE A 81 -15.53 -14.54 -0.70
N THR A 82 -16.02 -14.83 -1.90
CA THR A 82 -15.18 -14.99 -3.10
C THR A 82 -15.56 -14.01 -4.21
N GLY A 83 -16.77 -13.48 -4.16
CA GLY A 83 -17.30 -12.53 -5.14
C GLY A 83 -16.81 -11.09 -4.93
N PRO A 84 -16.95 -10.23 -5.96
CA PRO A 84 -16.74 -8.80 -5.82
C PRO A 84 -17.77 -8.19 -4.87
N ILE A 85 -17.34 -7.27 -4.02
CA ILE A 85 -18.20 -6.55 -3.09
C ILE A 85 -18.53 -5.19 -3.70
N SER A 86 -19.78 -4.96 -4.05
CA SER A 86 -20.25 -3.67 -4.57
C SER A 86 -20.31 -2.62 -3.46
N GLY A 87 -20.14 -1.34 -3.81
CA GLY A 87 -20.30 -0.25 -2.84
C GLY A 87 -21.67 -0.22 -2.15
N GLY A 88 -22.74 -0.60 -2.84
CA GLY A 88 -24.08 -0.73 -2.24
C GLY A 88 -24.16 -1.81 -1.14
N GLU A 89 -23.53 -2.96 -1.36
CA GLU A 89 -23.46 -4.06 -0.37
C GLU A 89 -22.67 -3.62 0.86
N LEU A 90 -21.52 -2.98 0.63
CA LEU A 90 -20.67 -2.47 1.70
C LEU A 90 -21.40 -1.38 2.51
N TYR A 91 -22.08 -0.47 1.82
CA TYR A 91 -22.90 0.58 2.45
C TYR A 91 -24.02 -0.01 3.30
N TRP A 92 -24.72 -1.01 2.76
CA TRP A 92 -25.80 -1.69 3.46
C TRP A 92 -25.31 -2.41 4.72
N LEU A 93 -24.15 -3.06 4.65
CA LEU A 93 -23.48 -3.67 5.81
C LEU A 93 -23.18 -2.64 6.89
N PHE A 94 -22.54 -1.52 6.54
CA PHE A 94 -22.24 -0.44 7.49
C PHE A 94 -23.52 0.11 8.12
N ARG A 95 -24.58 0.31 7.32
CA ARG A 95 -25.88 0.77 7.82
C ARG A 95 -26.50 -0.23 8.80
N GLN A 96 -26.44 -1.53 8.52
CA GLN A 96 -26.97 -2.58 9.40
C GLN A 96 -26.20 -2.66 10.73
N LEU A 97 -24.91 -2.32 10.71
CA LEU A 97 -24.06 -2.22 11.89
C LEU A 97 -24.21 -0.88 12.65
N GLY A 98 -25.19 -0.05 12.27
CA GLY A 98 -25.46 1.24 12.93
C GLY A 98 -24.47 2.34 12.58
N MET A 99 -23.79 2.24 11.43
CA MET A 99 -22.88 3.24 10.88
C MET A 99 -23.47 3.78 9.57
N PRO A 100 -24.45 4.71 9.63
CA PRO A 100 -24.94 5.36 8.43
C PRO A 100 -23.82 6.23 7.83
N LEU A 101 -23.41 5.89 6.61
CA LEU A 101 -22.46 6.68 5.85
C LEU A 101 -23.21 7.72 5.02
N ASN A 102 -22.60 8.89 4.83
CA ASN A 102 -23.06 9.89 3.88
C ASN A 102 -22.02 9.95 2.76
N ILE A 103 -22.40 9.42 1.60
CA ILE A 103 -21.57 9.24 0.39
C ILE A 103 -22.19 9.99 -0.78
#